data_AF-A0A926BV04-F1
#
_entry.id   AF-A0A926BV04-F1
#
_cell.length_a   1.000
_cell.length_b   1.000
_cell.length_c   1.000
_cell.angle_alpha   90.00
_cell.angle_beta   90.00
_cell.angle_gamma   90.00
#
_symmetry.space_group_name_H-M   'P 1'
#
loop_
_entity.id
_entity.type
_entity.pdbx_description
1 polymer ?
#
loop_
_entity_poly.entity_id
_entity_poly.type
_entity_poly.pdbx_seq_one_letter_code
_entity_poly.pdbx_strand_id
1 'polypeptide(L)'
;MSKMRPDPPAPNPSLRQRIGAMRNVPALLRLIMETHRGYTVAIVILRFARAFVPVASLWVGKLIIDTVIELAKGNGDVIELWKLVALEIGIVVVGELLARASSLCESLLGDLFTNVASVRLMRHAATLDLYQFENPEFYDKLDRARRGT
;
A
#
# COMPACT_ATOMS: atom_id res chain seq x y z
N MET A 1 -20.21 40.71 -20.79
CA MET A 1 -18.92 40.01 -20.54
C MET A 1 -18.60 40.08 -19.05
N SER A 2 -19.02 39.08 -18.27
CA SER A 2 -18.72 38.99 -16.83
C SER A 2 -17.48 38.11 -16.63
N LYS A 3 -16.41 38.68 -16.06
CA LYS A 3 -15.16 37.98 -15.77
C LYS A 3 -15.38 37.00 -14.61
N MET A 4 -15.26 35.70 -14.85
CA MET A 4 -15.13 34.70 -13.78
C MET A 4 -13.87 35.02 -12.98
N ARG A 5 -14.05 35.32 -11.69
CA ARG A 5 -12.96 35.35 -10.71
C ARG A 5 -12.56 33.90 -10.41
N PRO A 6 -11.26 33.57 -10.34
CA PRO A 6 -10.84 32.26 -9.87
C PRO A 6 -11.21 32.11 -8.39
N ASP A 7 -11.86 30.99 -8.06
CA ASP A 7 -12.14 30.61 -6.67
C ASP A 7 -10.82 30.48 -5.88
N PRO A 8 -10.77 30.94 -4.62
CA PRO A 8 -9.57 30.83 -3.80
C PRO A 8 -9.21 29.36 -3.53
N PRO A 9 -7.91 29.01 -3.43
CA PRO A 9 -7.48 27.64 -3.18
C PRO A 9 -8.01 27.15 -1.84
N ALA A 10 -8.55 25.92 -1.83
CA ALA A 10 -9.09 25.28 -0.63
C ALA A 10 -8.05 25.31 0.52
N PRO A 11 -8.44 25.66 1.76
CA PRO A 11 -7.50 25.78 2.86
C PRO A 11 -6.85 24.43 3.18
N ASN A 12 -5.53 24.43 3.35
CA ASN A 12 -4.77 23.25 3.76
C ASN A 12 -5.38 22.63 5.03
N PRO A 13 -5.81 21.35 5.00
CA PRO A 13 -6.52 20.74 6.12
C PRO A 13 -5.61 20.67 7.36
N SER A 14 -6.13 21.18 8.48
CA SER A 14 -5.45 21.29 9.76
C SER A 14 -5.06 19.92 10.35
N LEU A 15 -3.96 19.85 11.12
CA LEU A 15 -3.47 18.63 11.76
C LEU A 15 -4.54 17.90 12.60
N ARG A 16 -5.48 18.63 13.20
CA ARG A 16 -6.62 18.05 13.94
C ARG A 16 -7.64 17.33 13.04
N GLN A 17 -7.87 17.81 11.82
CA GLN A 17 -8.72 17.14 10.84
C GLN A 17 -8.04 15.90 10.24
N ARG A 18 -6.70 15.94 10.08
CA ARG A 18 -5.90 14.75 9.70
C ARG A 18 -5.92 13.66 10.78
N ILE A 19 -5.86 14.05 12.06
CA ILE A 19 -5.96 13.12 13.20
C ILE A 19 -7.38 12.56 13.32
N GLY A 20 -8.43 13.34 13.00
CA GLY A 20 -9.81 12.88 12.97
C GLY A 20 -10.06 11.78 11.92
N ALA A 21 -9.40 11.85 10.76
CA ALA A 21 -9.48 10.82 9.73
C ALA A 21 -8.88 9.46 10.15
N MET A 22 -7.92 9.45 11.09
CA MET A 22 -7.37 8.21 11.66
C MET A 22 -8.39 7.44 12.53
N ARG A 23 -9.52 8.04 12.90
CA ARG A 23 -10.54 7.39 13.74
C ARG A 23 -11.30 6.28 13.00
N ASN A 24 -11.27 6.27 11.66
CA ASN A 24 -11.89 5.23 10.83
C ASN A 24 -10.93 4.09 10.43
N VAL A 25 -9.63 4.27 10.67
CA VAL A 25 -8.60 3.23 10.47
C VAL A 25 -8.89 1.93 11.23
N PRO A 26 -9.33 1.93 12.50
CA PRO A 26 -9.65 0.67 13.19
C PRO A 26 -10.85 -0.08 12.60
N ALA A 27 -11.83 0.62 12.01
CA ALA A 27 -12.97 -0.02 11.34
C ALA A 27 -12.55 -0.67 10.01
N LEU A 28 -11.66 -0.03 9.25
CA LEU A 28 -11.05 -0.60 8.05
C LEU A 28 -10.17 -1.82 8.37
N LEU A 29 -9.37 -1.75 9.45
CA LEU A 29 -8.57 -2.88 9.91
C LEU A 29 -9.45 -4.07 10.33
N ARG A 30 -10.61 -3.82 10.97
CA ARG A 30 -11.59 -4.88 11.27
C ARG A 30 -12.15 -5.55 10.02
N LEU A 31 -12.50 -4.76 8.99
CA LEU A 31 -13.04 -5.28 7.73
C LEU A 31 -12.02 -6.14 6.94
N ILE A 32 -10.74 -5.73 6.98
CA ILE A 32 -9.62 -6.50 6.43
C ILE A 32 -9.42 -7.81 7.20
N MET A 33 -9.57 -7.78 8.53
CA MET A 33 -9.49 -8.96 9.39
C MET A 33 -10.65 -9.95 9.21
N GLU A 34 -11.82 -9.49 8.76
CA GLU A 34 -12.99 -10.33 8.49
C GLU A 34 -12.96 -10.98 7.09
N THR A 35 -12.24 -10.40 6.13
CA THR A 35 -12.28 -10.88 4.73
C THR A 35 -11.28 -12.01 4.47
N HIS A 36 -10.04 -11.97 4.99
CA HIS A 36 -9.10 -13.10 4.88
C HIS A 36 -7.89 -12.96 5.84
N ARG A 37 -8.04 -13.44 7.09
CA ARG A 37 -6.98 -13.42 8.15
C ARG A 37 -5.61 -13.89 7.68
N GLY A 38 -5.53 -14.81 6.72
CA GLY A 38 -4.28 -15.37 6.23
C GLY A 38 -3.37 -14.35 5.51
N TYR A 39 -3.93 -13.52 4.62
CA TYR A 39 -3.13 -12.61 3.80
C TYR A 39 -2.60 -11.41 4.58
N THR A 40 -3.41 -10.85 5.49
CA THR A 40 -2.97 -9.75 6.37
C THR A 40 -1.86 -10.21 7.31
N VAL A 41 -2.00 -11.39 7.92
CA VAL A 41 -0.96 -11.97 8.79
C VAL A 41 0.31 -12.29 7.99
N ALA A 42 0.17 -12.87 6.80
CA ALA A 42 1.31 -13.13 5.92
C ALA A 42 2.08 -11.86 5.57
N ILE A 43 1.39 -10.77 5.18
CA ILE A 43 2.02 -9.48 4.86
C ILE A 43 2.72 -8.87 6.08
N VAL A 44 2.09 -8.93 7.26
CA VAL A 44 2.68 -8.42 8.50
C VAL A 44 3.95 -9.21 8.87
N ILE A 45 3.89 -10.54 8.80
CA ILE A 45 5.06 -11.40 9.07
C ILE A 45 6.17 -11.10 8.06
N LEU A 46 5.84 -10.97 6.77
CA LEU A 46 6.82 -10.72 5.72
C LEU A 46 7.47 -9.33 5.87
N ARG A 47 6.68 -8.31 6.25
CA ARG A 47 7.18 -6.97 6.59
C ARG A 47 8.11 -7.02 7.80
N PHE A 48 7.71 -7.76 8.84
CA PHE A 48 8.50 -7.87 10.06
C PHE A 48 9.83 -8.57 9.78
N ALA A 49 9.82 -9.66 9.03
CA ALA A 49 11.03 -10.35 8.57
C ALA A 49 11.94 -9.43 7.73
N ARG A 50 11.35 -8.62 6.83
CA ARG A 50 12.10 -7.66 6.00
C ARG A 50 12.75 -6.55 6.84
N ALA A 51 12.15 -6.15 7.96
CA ALA A 51 12.72 -5.13 8.84
C ALA A 51 14.03 -5.58 9.51
N PHE A 52 14.28 -6.89 9.62
CA PHE A 52 15.56 -7.40 10.14
C PHE A 52 16.69 -7.38 9.12
N VAL A 53 16.39 -7.39 7.83
CA VAL A 53 17.39 -7.38 6.74
C VAL A 53 18.41 -6.24 6.89
N PRO A 54 18.02 -4.96 7.04
CA PRO A 54 18.99 -3.86 7.19
C PRO A 54 19.82 -3.97 8.48
N VAL A 55 19.22 -4.49 9.56
CA VAL A 55 19.94 -4.70 10.84
C VAL A 55 21.00 -5.78 10.69
N ALA A 56 20.65 -6.91 10.06
CA ALA A 56 21.57 -8.00 9.78
C ALA A 56 22.69 -7.56 8.82
N SER A 57 22.36 -6.82 7.76
CA SER A 57 23.34 -6.27 6.83
C SER A 57 24.32 -5.32 7.52
N LEU A 58 23.84 -4.44 8.40
CA LEU A 58 24.73 -3.55 9.17
C LEU A 58 25.67 -4.34 10.10
N TRP A 59 25.14 -5.36 10.77
CA TRP A 59 25.92 -6.19 11.67
C TRP A 59 27.01 -6.98 10.92
N VAL A 60 26.66 -7.63 9.80
CA VAL A 60 27.63 -8.36 8.98
C VAL A 60 28.64 -7.42 8.33
N GLY A 61 28.21 -6.25 7.86
CA GLY A 61 29.12 -5.22 7.33
C GLY A 61 30.16 -4.77 8.35
N LYS A 62 29.77 -4.65 9.63
CA LYS A 62 30.72 -4.41 10.72
C LYS A 62 31.75 -5.55 10.83
N LEU A 63 31.30 -6.81 10.84
CA LEU A 63 32.20 -7.97 10.94
C LEU A 63 33.21 -8.03 9.78
N ILE A 64 32.76 -7.69 8.57
CA ILE A 64 33.63 -7.60 7.38
C ILE A 64 34.72 -6.56 7.60
N ILE A 65 34.35 -5.36 8.06
CA ILE A 65 35.31 -4.27 8.33
C ILE A 65 36.32 -4.71 9.41
N ASP A 66 35.85 -5.30 10.50
CA ASP A 66 36.71 -5.78 11.60
C ASP A 66 37.72 -6.81 11.07
N THR A 67 37.27 -7.76 10.26
CA THR A 67 38.13 -8.80 9.64
C THR A 67 39.15 -8.19 8.67
N VAL A 68 38.75 -7.22 7.85
CA VAL A 68 39.67 -6.51 6.94
C VAL A 68 40.77 -5.77 7.71
N ILE A 69 40.42 -5.16 8.85
CA ILE A 69 41.40 -4.49 9.71
C ILE A 69 42.39 -5.50 10.31
N GLU A 70 41.93 -6.70 10.69
CA GLU A 70 42.80 -7.76 11.20
C GLU A 70 43.73 -8.35 10.12
N LEU A 71 43.23 -8.54 8.90
CA LEU A 71 44.05 -8.92 7.76
C LEU A 71 45.12 -7.86 7.46
N ALA A 72 44.77 -6.58 7.52
CA ALA A 72 45.71 -5.48 7.30
C ALA A 72 46.84 -5.45 8.35
N LYS A 73 46.58 -5.96 9.56
CA LYS A 73 47.58 -6.14 10.63
C LYS A 73 48.40 -7.43 10.50
N GLY A 74 48.09 -8.29 9.53
CA GLY A 74 48.77 -9.57 9.30
C GLY A 74 48.29 -10.73 10.18
N ASN A 75 47.22 -10.53 10.96
CA ASN A 75 46.70 -11.54 11.90
C ASN A 75 45.37 -12.17 11.45
N GLY A 76 44.81 -11.75 10.31
CA GLY A 76 43.50 -12.19 9.83
C GLY A 76 43.54 -13.34 8.81
N ASP A 77 42.42 -14.03 8.66
CA ASP A 77 42.22 -15.11 7.66
C ASP A 77 41.36 -14.62 6.47
N VAL A 78 41.93 -14.71 5.26
CA VAL A 78 41.24 -14.37 3.99
C VAL A 78 40.01 -15.25 3.78
N ILE A 79 40.03 -16.50 4.24
CA ILE A 79 38.91 -17.44 4.08
C ILE A 79 37.71 -16.98 4.93
N GLU A 80 37.96 -16.48 6.14
CA GLU A 80 36.92 -15.92 7.01
C GLU A 80 36.25 -14.69 6.38
N LEU A 81 37.04 -13.79 5.79
CA LEU A 81 36.52 -12.65 5.06
C LEU A 81 35.57 -13.06 3.92
N TRP A 82 35.97 -14.02 3.09
CA TRP A 82 35.12 -14.50 2.00
C TRP A 82 33.83 -15.18 2.49
N LYS A 83 33.87 -15.87 3.64
CA LYS A 83 32.66 -16.42 4.27
C LYS A 83 31.68 -15.31 4.68
N LEU A 84 32.19 -14.22 5.26
CA LEU A 84 31.37 -13.07 5.65
C LEU A 84 30.79 -12.35 4.42
N VAL A 85 31.57 -12.20 3.35
CA VAL A 85 31.08 -11.63 2.08
C VAL A 85 29.99 -12.51 1.46
N ALA A 86 30.18 -13.84 1.45
CA ALA A 86 29.16 -14.77 0.98
C ALA A 86 27.87 -14.70 1.82
N LEU A 87 28.01 -14.56 3.14
CA LEU A 87 26.88 -14.34 4.05
C LEU A 87 26.15 -13.03 3.75
N GLU A 88 26.86 -11.93 3.52
CA GLU A 88 26.28 -10.63 3.16
C GLU A 88 25.48 -10.72 1.86
N ILE A 89 26.03 -11.37 0.82
CA ILE A 89 25.32 -11.62 -0.43
C ILE A 89 24.04 -12.43 -0.16
N GLY A 90 24.11 -13.45 0.70
CA GLY A 90 22.95 -14.22 1.13
C GLY A 90 21.86 -13.35 1.77
N ILE A 91 22.22 -12.44 2.67
CA ILE A 91 21.29 -11.50 3.31
C ILE A 91 20.62 -10.59 2.28
N VAL A 92 21.40 -10.05 1.33
CA VAL A 92 20.88 -9.18 0.27
C VAL A 92 19.89 -9.94 -0.62
N VAL A 93 20.25 -11.16 -1.05
CA VAL A 93 19.37 -12.01 -1.88
C VAL A 93 18.08 -12.36 -1.13
N VAL A 94 18.16 -12.74 0.14
CA VAL A 94 16.99 -12.99 0.99
C VAL A 94 16.12 -11.75 1.10
N GLY A 95 16.74 -10.58 1.33
CA GLY A 95 16.03 -9.30 1.38
C GLY A 95 15.25 -8.97 0.11
N GLU A 96 15.86 -9.22 -1.05
CA GLU A 96 15.24 -9.04 -2.36
C GLU A 96 14.07 -10.01 -2.59
N LEU A 97 14.22 -11.29 -2.20
CA LEU A 97 13.14 -12.28 -2.26
C LEU A 97 11.96 -11.89 -1.38
N LEU A 98 12.22 -11.44 -0.15
CA LEU A 98 11.17 -10.93 0.76
C LEU A 98 10.47 -9.71 0.18
N ALA A 99 11.21 -8.80 -0.47
CA ALA A 99 10.64 -7.63 -1.12
C ALA A 99 9.70 -8.00 -2.26
N ARG A 100 10.10 -8.94 -3.12
CA ARG A 100 9.28 -9.44 -4.23
C ARG A 100 8.04 -10.16 -3.73
N ALA A 101 8.18 -11.05 -2.75
CA ALA A 101 7.05 -11.76 -2.15
C ALA A 101 6.05 -10.77 -1.52
N SER A 102 6.53 -9.71 -0.85
CA SER A 102 5.66 -8.67 -0.29
C SER A 102 4.88 -7.93 -1.36
N SER A 103 5.55 -7.56 -2.46
CA SER A 103 4.91 -6.87 -3.58
C SER A 103 3.82 -7.74 -4.25
N LEU A 104 4.08 -9.04 -4.43
CA LEU A 104 3.10 -9.97 -4.97
C LEU A 104 1.88 -10.11 -4.06
N CYS A 105 2.08 -10.28 -2.76
CA CYS A 105 0.98 -10.36 -1.79
C CYS A 105 0.15 -9.07 -1.77
N GLU A 106 0.79 -7.90 -1.84
CA GLU A 106 0.09 -6.61 -1.91
C GLU A 106 -0.73 -6.45 -3.19
N SER A 107 -0.18 -6.86 -4.35
CA SER A 107 -0.90 -6.84 -5.63
C SER A 107 -2.12 -7.75 -5.61
N LEU A 108 -1.96 -9.01 -5.18
CA LEU A 108 -3.05 -9.98 -5.12
C LEU A 108 -4.18 -9.52 -4.19
N LEU A 109 -3.83 -8.91 -3.06
CA LEU A 109 -4.81 -8.36 -2.14
C LEU A 109 -5.55 -7.16 -2.76
N GLY A 110 -4.83 -6.30 -3.48
CA GLY A 110 -5.41 -5.17 -4.22
C GLY A 110 -6.39 -5.62 -5.30
N ASP A 111 -6.04 -6.65 -6.06
CA ASP A 111 -6.88 -7.24 -7.12
C ASP A 111 -8.16 -7.84 -6.53
N LEU A 112 -8.04 -8.63 -5.45
CA LEU A 112 -9.17 -9.23 -4.77
C LEU A 112 -10.11 -8.17 -4.21
N PHE A 113 -9.57 -7.15 -3.56
CA PHE A 113 -10.35 -6.04 -3.01
C PHE A 113 -11.09 -5.27 -4.11
N THR A 114 -10.41 -4.97 -5.22
CA THR A 114 -10.99 -4.25 -6.36
C THR A 114 -12.12 -5.05 -7.00
N ASN A 115 -11.94 -6.35 -7.17
CA ASN A 115 -12.97 -7.24 -7.73
C ASN A 115 -14.23 -7.25 -6.86
N VAL A 116 -14.07 -7.47 -5.54
CA VAL A 116 -15.18 -7.48 -4.59
C VAL A 116 -15.91 -6.13 -4.56
N ALA A 117 -15.16 -5.02 -4.54
CA ALA A 117 -15.74 -3.68 -4.58
C ALA A 117 -16.54 -3.44 -5.87
N SER A 118 -16.01 -3.87 -7.01
CA SER A 118 -16.65 -3.71 -8.32
C SER A 118 -17.97 -4.47 -8.42
N VAL A 119 -17.98 -5.74 -7.98
CA VAL A 119 -19.20 -6.57 -7.95
C VAL A 119 -20.26 -5.96 -7.03
N ARG A 120 -19.84 -5.42 -5.88
CA ARG A 120 -20.77 -4.78 -4.92
C ARG A 120 -21.38 -3.50 -5.49
N LEU A 121 -20.58 -2.69 -6.19
CA LEU A 121 -21.07 -1.49 -6.88
C LEU A 121 -22.06 -1.83 -7.99
N MET A 122 -21.78 -2.84 -8.81
CA MET A 122 -22.71 -3.30 -9.86
C MET A 122 -24.05 -3.76 -9.27
N ARG A 123 -24.03 -4.52 -8.17
CA ARG A 123 -25.27 -4.92 -7.48
C ARG A 123 -26.05 -3.74 -6.93
N HIS A 124 -25.37 -2.74 -6.37
CA HIS A 124 -26.03 -1.55 -5.83
C HIS A 124 -26.61 -0.66 -6.93
N ALA A 125 -25.91 -0.53 -8.07
CA ALA A 125 -26.42 0.18 -9.25
C ALA A 125 -27.67 -0.53 -9.81
N ALA A 126 -27.64 -1.87 -9.92
CA ALA A 126 -28.78 -2.66 -10.38
C ALA A 126 -30.03 -2.53 -9.48
N THR A 127 -29.84 -2.30 -8.18
CA THR A 127 -30.96 -2.02 -7.25
C THR A 127 -31.44 -0.58 -7.27
N LEU A 128 -30.62 0.38 -7.72
CA LEU A 128 -30.96 1.81 -7.74
C LEU A 128 -31.65 2.26 -9.05
N ASP A 129 -31.52 1.46 -10.11
CA ASP A 129 -31.94 1.83 -11.47
C ASP A 129 -33.36 1.36 -11.85
N LEU A 130 -33.99 0.44 -11.12
CA LEU A 130 -35.32 -0.05 -11.47
C LEU A 130 -36.47 0.86 -10.99
N TYR A 131 -36.22 1.79 -10.05
CA TYR A 131 -37.27 2.68 -9.51
C TYR A 131 -37.33 4.04 -10.21
N GLN A 132 -36.33 4.37 -11.04
CA GLN A 132 -36.14 5.73 -11.58
C GLN A 132 -36.40 5.82 -13.09
N PHE A 133 -36.56 4.68 -13.78
CA PHE A 133 -36.96 4.64 -15.19
C PHE A 133 -38.48 4.63 -15.42
N GLU A 134 -39.30 4.62 -14.36
CA GLU A 134 -40.76 4.49 -14.49
C GLU A 134 -41.54 5.75 -14.06
N ASN A 135 -40.88 6.90 -13.87
CA ASN A 135 -41.57 8.17 -13.60
C ASN A 135 -41.57 9.07 -14.85
N PRO A 136 -42.73 9.24 -15.52
CA PRO A 136 -42.86 10.05 -16.74
C PRO A 136 -42.47 11.54 -16.58
N GLU A 137 -42.35 12.05 -15.35
CA GLU A 137 -42.01 13.46 -15.09
C GLU A 137 -40.53 13.82 -15.35
N PHE A 138 -39.59 12.84 -15.36
CA PHE A 138 -38.17 13.12 -15.59
C PHE A 138 -37.84 13.41 -17.06
N TYR A 139 -38.62 12.85 -17.99
CA TYR A 139 -38.51 13.14 -19.42
C TYR A 139 -38.99 14.55 -19.76
N ASP A 140 -40.07 15.01 -19.10
CA ASP A 140 -40.69 16.30 -19.40
C ASP A 140 -39.83 17.49 -18.94
N LYS A 141 -39.05 17.31 -17.86
CA LYS A 141 -38.08 18.32 -17.38
C LYS A 141 -36.85 18.46 -18.27
N LEU A 142 -36.39 17.37 -18.91
CA LEU A 142 -35.26 17.38 -19.84
C LEU A 142 -35.63 17.99 -21.20
N ASP A 143 -36.85 17.75 -21.68
CA ASP A 143 -37.31 18.30 -22.97
C ASP A 143 -37.61 19.82 -22.87
N ARG A 144 -38.11 20.28 -21.70
CA ARG A 144 -38.35 21.71 -21.42
C ARG A 144 -37.04 22.51 -21.25
N ALA A 145 -35.98 21.90 -20.71
CA ALA A 145 -34.66 22.53 -20.61
C ALA A 145 -33.95 22.64 -21.98
N ARG A 146 -34.20 21.70 -22.90
CA ARG A 146 -33.64 21.72 -24.25
C ARG A 146 -34.33 22.70 -25.19
N ARG A 147 -35.58 23.06 -24.91
CA ARG A 147 -36.36 24.06 -25.67
C ARG A 147 -36.32 25.47 -25.08
N GLY A 148 -35.43 25.73 -24.12
CA GLY A 148 -35.30 27.04 -23.47
C GLY A 148 -35.08 28.18 -24.45
N THR A 149 -36.17 28.87 -24.78
CA THR A 149 -36.24 30.34 -24.85
C THR A 149 -35.78 30.96 -23.55
#